data_AF-A0A0M1VUN1-F1
#
_entry.id   AF-A0A0M1VUN1-F1
#
_cell.length_a   1.000
_cell.length_b   1.000
_cell.length_c   1.000
_cell.angle_alpha   90.00
_cell.angle_beta   90.00
_cell.angle_gamma   90.00
#
_symmetry.space_group_name_H-M   'P 1'
#
loop_
_entity.id
_entity.type
_entity.pdbx_description
1 polymer ?
#
loop_
_entity_poly.entity_id
_entity_poly.type
_entity_poly.pdbx_seq_one_letter_code
_entity_poly.pdbx_strand_id
1 'polypeptide(L)'
;MKINGENLSNLKEKNSRKTLLKIVIIFLLIIIIFTLYEFFFIFKIKSNYDFNQKILNNGQKYEKSVYIKYKDKIYACVYGESYQLDNVDIGSFKVLDSMDYSDSYVAVDKNNVYFGNQIVSDLDPNKLYTVGNDYYSDGINSYFCLDTFEKNEDLANKSKIRQYIKYYFFKGEKPQEYSYPFKKVETTKTLKAIEDLRYLASDGEKIYYKGEFIKNADLDTLKAVSEYNDDYFYDKNNVYYRTKALELSSNENLTLVSVKQGERTYLYDELNGNVSLEEYIFDKKYIPYQALGIDSGHVKDLVFVSKNGIFFYNFETKEQERVGDNIFKGKVEYILSSVISDNKNIYYLQSYNIYKKKRTKHGYRDILVSKNIGIFSLGEKKDWEKIKDIDSGTIGEVWRKGNKYYYFDNLGVYQLIDDVIYEIKDNRTLEKLLDTKYISTDEIREFVRDKKLIAFKGEEVTTASIKYKESHKAEIFLIVFFATIIAIIALILYLKWRNMKLEMKKIDEEIKKQNKKIEPLIKSYNDKKEEK
;
A
#
# COMPACT_ATOMS: atom_id res chain seq x y z
N MET A 1 54.54 -42.49 -53.11
CA MET A 1 53.10 -42.81 -53.21
C MET A 1 52.71 -43.73 -52.06
N LYS A 2 52.20 -43.15 -50.95
CA LYS A 2 51.30 -43.74 -49.94
C LYS A 2 50.97 -42.66 -48.89
N ILE A 3 49.68 -42.30 -48.86
CA ILE A 3 48.79 -41.86 -47.77
C ILE A 3 49.35 -40.91 -46.69
N ASN A 4 48.76 -39.71 -46.60
CA ASN A 4 48.14 -39.17 -45.38
C ASN A 4 47.15 -38.06 -45.76
N GLY A 5 45.99 -38.49 -46.25
CA GLY A 5 44.82 -37.65 -46.50
C GLY A 5 43.90 -37.54 -45.29
N GLU A 6 44.46 -37.53 -44.07
CA GLU A 6 43.72 -37.19 -42.86
C GLU A 6 44.14 -35.81 -42.37
N ASN A 7 43.19 -35.09 -41.77
CA ASN A 7 43.42 -34.03 -40.78
C ASN A 7 43.52 -32.57 -41.23
N LEU A 8 42.59 -32.06 -42.04
CA LEU A 8 42.25 -30.62 -41.95
C LEU A 8 40.74 -30.36 -41.76
N SER A 9 39.86 -31.03 -42.51
CA SER A 9 38.41 -30.98 -42.30
C SER A 9 37.98 -31.61 -40.97
N ASN A 10 38.49 -32.82 -40.65
CA ASN A 10 38.28 -33.47 -39.35
C ASN A 10 38.87 -32.67 -38.18
N LEU A 11 39.96 -31.93 -38.39
CA LEU A 11 40.58 -31.11 -37.33
C LEU A 11 39.78 -29.82 -37.06
N LYS A 12 39.20 -29.21 -38.11
CA LYS A 12 38.32 -28.03 -38.03
C LYS A 12 36.91 -28.35 -37.52
N GLU A 13 36.28 -29.45 -37.95
CA GLU A 13 34.96 -29.89 -37.45
C GLU A 13 35.03 -30.34 -35.98
N LYS A 14 36.11 -31.04 -35.60
CA LYS A 14 36.42 -31.39 -34.20
C LYS A 14 36.69 -30.15 -33.35
N ASN A 15 37.29 -29.09 -33.91
CA ASN A 15 37.46 -27.80 -33.22
C ASN A 15 36.16 -27.00 -33.08
N SER A 16 35.27 -26.97 -34.09
CA SER A 16 33.98 -26.26 -33.98
C SER A 16 33.01 -26.94 -33.01
N ARG A 17 32.94 -28.29 -33.03
CA ARG A 17 32.21 -29.08 -32.01
C ARG A 17 32.82 -28.93 -30.62
N LYS A 18 34.15 -28.88 -30.49
CA LYS A 18 34.81 -28.58 -29.20
C LYS A 18 34.48 -27.18 -28.70
N THR A 19 34.39 -26.18 -29.57
CA THR A 19 33.98 -24.81 -29.18
C THR A 19 32.52 -24.75 -28.75
N LEU A 20 31.62 -25.45 -29.45
CA LEU A 20 30.20 -25.55 -29.09
C LEU A 20 30.01 -26.33 -27.78
N LEU A 21 30.75 -27.43 -27.58
CA LEU A 21 30.79 -28.19 -26.34
C LEU A 21 31.34 -27.34 -25.18
N LYS A 22 32.38 -26.54 -25.41
CA LYS A 22 32.89 -25.58 -24.41
C LYS A 22 31.83 -24.54 -24.04
N ILE A 23 31.08 -24.01 -25.01
CA ILE A 23 29.98 -23.06 -24.75
C ILE A 23 28.86 -23.72 -23.95
N VAL A 24 28.46 -24.95 -24.30
CA VAL A 24 27.44 -25.72 -23.55
C VAL A 24 27.93 -26.05 -22.13
N ILE A 25 29.20 -26.41 -21.97
CA ILE A 25 29.81 -26.65 -20.65
C ILE A 25 29.86 -25.37 -19.83
N ILE A 26 30.24 -24.23 -20.41
CA ILE A 26 30.23 -22.92 -19.74
C ILE A 26 28.80 -22.55 -19.34
N PHE A 27 27.81 -22.77 -20.22
CA PHE A 27 26.41 -22.50 -19.93
C PHE A 27 25.87 -23.39 -18.81
N LEU A 28 26.19 -24.69 -18.82
CA LEU A 28 25.86 -25.62 -17.73
C LEU A 28 26.54 -25.22 -16.42
N LEU A 29 27.81 -24.78 -16.46
CA LEU A 29 28.52 -24.23 -15.30
C LEU A 29 27.82 -22.99 -14.74
N ILE A 30 27.37 -22.07 -15.61
CA ILE A 30 26.61 -20.88 -15.20
C ILE A 30 25.30 -21.30 -14.52
N ILE A 31 24.57 -22.27 -15.08
CA ILE A 31 23.33 -22.80 -14.47
C ILE A 31 23.61 -23.44 -13.10
N ILE A 32 24.68 -24.25 -12.99
CA ILE A 32 25.06 -24.87 -11.72
C ILE A 32 25.45 -23.82 -10.67
N ILE A 33 26.23 -22.80 -11.07
CA ILE A 33 26.60 -21.70 -10.18
C ILE A 33 25.35 -20.93 -9.74
N PHE A 34 24.42 -20.64 -10.66
CA PHE A 34 23.19 -19.93 -10.37
C PHE A 34 22.25 -20.73 -9.45
N THR A 35 22.11 -22.04 -9.67
CA THR A 35 21.28 -22.91 -8.81
C THR A 35 21.88 -23.10 -7.42
N LEU A 36 23.21 -23.26 -7.31
CA LEU A 36 23.90 -23.26 -6.01
C LEU A 36 23.74 -21.92 -5.28
N TYR A 37 23.74 -20.82 -6.03
CA TYR A 37 23.52 -19.48 -5.50
C TYR A 37 22.12 -19.31 -4.91
N GLU A 38 21.07 -19.74 -5.63
CA GLU A 38 19.69 -19.73 -5.13
C GLU A 38 19.54 -20.63 -3.90
N PHE A 39 20.13 -21.83 -3.91
CA PHE A 39 20.09 -22.74 -2.77
C PHE A 39 20.73 -22.14 -1.52
N PHE A 40 21.93 -21.54 -1.66
CA PHE A 40 22.61 -20.86 -0.55
C PHE A 40 21.79 -19.68 -0.02
N PHE A 41 21.15 -18.93 -0.93
CA PHE A 41 20.28 -17.81 -0.59
C PHE A 41 19.06 -18.25 0.24
N ILE A 42 18.35 -19.31 -0.18
CA ILE A 42 17.22 -19.88 0.57
C ILE A 42 17.66 -20.39 1.93
N PHE A 43 18.79 -21.09 2.00
CA PHE A 43 19.34 -21.60 3.26
C PHE A 43 19.64 -20.46 4.24
N LYS A 44 20.24 -19.36 3.77
CA LYS A 44 20.51 -18.18 4.59
C LYS A 44 19.24 -17.53 5.13
N ILE A 45 18.20 -17.38 4.31
CA ILE A 45 16.91 -16.85 4.75
C ILE A 45 16.32 -17.72 5.86
N LYS A 46 16.28 -19.04 5.65
CA LYS A 46 15.75 -19.98 6.65
C LYS A 46 16.54 -19.93 7.95
N SER A 47 17.87 -19.92 7.86
CA SER A 47 18.73 -19.82 9.04
C SER A 47 18.51 -18.52 9.82
N ASN A 48 18.26 -17.40 9.15
CA ASN A 48 17.99 -16.12 9.81
C ASN A 48 16.61 -16.13 10.49
N TYR A 49 15.60 -16.69 9.84
CA TYR A 49 14.27 -16.90 10.44
C TYR A 49 14.34 -17.78 11.69
N ASP A 50 15.02 -18.93 11.61
CA ASP A 50 15.18 -19.84 12.75
C ASP A 50 15.94 -19.16 13.91
N PHE A 51 16.91 -18.30 13.59
CA PHE A 51 17.64 -17.54 14.60
C PHE A 51 16.76 -16.47 15.26
N ASN A 52 15.96 -15.73 14.48
CA ASN A 52 15.00 -14.77 14.98
C ASN A 52 14.01 -15.43 15.96
N GLN A 53 13.46 -16.59 15.60
CA GLN A 53 12.57 -17.35 16.47
C GLN A 53 13.24 -17.79 17.78
N LYS A 54 14.53 -18.15 17.74
CA LYS A 54 15.28 -18.49 18.96
C LYS A 54 15.45 -17.29 19.89
N ILE A 55 15.63 -16.08 19.36
CA ILE A 55 15.70 -14.86 20.17
C ILE A 55 14.35 -14.59 20.81
N LEU A 56 13.26 -14.61 20.03
CA LEU A 56 11.92 -14.30 20.53
C LEU A 56 11.43 -15.30 21.57
N ASN A 57 11.71 -16.59 21.39
CA ASN A 57 11.19 -17.64 22.28
C ASN A 57 12.07 -17.90 23.51
N ASN A 58 13.39 -17.70 23.42
CA ASN A 58 14.33 -18.08 24.48
C ASN A 58 15.11 -16.89 25.07
N GLY A 59 14.93 -15.69 24.52
CA GLY A 59 15.57 -14.49 25.02
C GLY A 59 14.88 -13.96 26.28
N GLN A 60 15.63 -13.25 27.10
CA GLN A 60 15.12 -12.57 28.29
C GLN A 60 14.66 -11.16 27.90
N LYS A 61 13.35 -10.91 27.95
CA LYS A 61 12.77 -9.58 27.70
C LYS A 61 13.19 -8.60 28.81
N TYR A 62 13.56 -7.38 28.43
CA TYR A 62 13.79 -6.30 29.40
C TYR A 62 12.45 -5.67 29.74
N GLU A 63 11.97 -5.88 30.97
CA GLU A 63 10.72 -5.29 31.45
C GLU A 63 9.58 -5.45 30.42
N LYS A 64 8.72 -4.44 30.29
CA LYS A 64 7.70 -4.36 29.24
C LYS A 64 8.23 -3.49 28.10
N SER A 65 9.10 -4.08 27.27
CA SER A 65 9.77 -3.37 26.16
C SER A 65 10.04 -4.23 24.93
N VAL A 66 10.42 -3.62 23.82
CA VAL A 66 10.83 -4.34 22.60
C VAL A 66 12.19 -5.03 22.73
N TYR A 67 12.91 -4.80 23.83
CA TYR A 67 14.29 -5.24 23.98
C TYR A 67 14.42 -6.64 24.59
N ILE A 68 15.31 -7.45 24.02
CA ILE A 68 15.53 -8.85 24.38
C ILE A 68 17.03 -9.11 24.53
N LYS A 69 17.44 -9.62 25.68
CA LYS A 69 18.79 -10.15 25.91
C LYS A 69 18.87 -11.60 25.43
N TYR A 70 19.83 -11.91 24.57
CA TYR A 70 20.09 -13.28 24.13
C TYR A 70 21.58 -13.46 23.82
N LYS A 71 22.23 -14.47 24.43
CA LYS A 71 23.66 -14.80 24.24
C LYS A 71 24.60 -13.58 24.33
N ASP A 72 24.50 -12.85 25.44
CA ASP A 72 25.32 -11.65 25.72
C ASP A 72 25.23 -10.57 24.65
N LYS A 73 24.05 -10.44 24.05
CA LYS A 73 23.70 -9.37 23.11
C LYS A 73 22.29 -8.88 23.42
N ILE A 74 22.01 -7.65 23.01
CA ILE A 74 20.68 -7.06 23.10
C ILE A 74 20.12 -6.87 21.69
N TYR A 75 18.84 -7.19 21.55
CA TYR A 75 18.09 -7.07 20.31
C TYR A 75 16.83 -6.24 20.56
N ALA A 76 16.42 -5.42 19.61
CA ALA A 76 15.07 -4.85 19.57
C ALA A 76 14.20 -5.66 18.61
N CYS A 77 13.01 -6.05 19.05
CA CYS A 77 11.99 -6.65 18.21
C CYS A 77 11.22 -5.55 17.48
N VAL A 78 11.40 -5.46 16.16
CA VAL A 78 10.70 -4.49 15.30
C VAL A 78 9.91 -5.26 14.26
N TYR A 79 8.58 -5.16 14.32
CA TYR A 79 7.66 -5.90 13.43
C TYR A 79 7.93 -7.41 13.38
N GLY A 80 8.16 -8.03 14.55
CA GLY A 80 8.43 -9.46 14.67
C GLY A 80 9.83 -9.91 14.24
N GLU A 81 10.71 -8.98 13.87
CA GLU A 81 12.11 -9.26 13.53
C GLU A 81 13.05 -8.69 14.59
N SER A 82 14.01 -9.50 15.03
CA SER A 82 15.04 -9.09 15.99
C SER A 82 16.20 -8.40 15.28
N TYR A 83 16.51 -7.17 15.70
CA TYR A 83 17.64 -6.38 15.23
C TYR A 83 18.62 -6.17 16.39
N GLN A 84 19.87 -6.58 16.20
CA GLN A 84 20.89 -6.43 17.24
C GLN A 84 21.18 -4.94 17.44
N LEU A 85 21.29 -4.50 18.69
CA LEU A 85 21.80 -3.17 19.01
C LEU A 85 23.33 -3.15 18.88
N ASP A 86 23.86 -2.03 18.43
CA ASP A 86 25.29 -1.78 18.32
C ASP A 86 25.84 -1.04 19.56
N ASN A 87 27.12 -1.28 19.88
CA ASN A 87 27.88 -0.58 20.93
C ASN A 87 27.25 -0.56 22.34
N VAL A 88 26.50 -1.61 22.67
CA VAL A 88 25.77 -1.71 23.95
C VAL A 88 26.68 -2.06 25.12
N ASP A 89 26.58 -1.31 26.20
CA ASP A 89 27.04 -1.71 27.53
C ASP A 89 25.93 -2.47 28.28
N ILE A 90 26.00 -3.81 28.23
CA ILE A 90 24.96 -4.69 28.79
C ILE A 90 24.79 -4.52 30.30
N GLY A 91 25.87 -4.15 31.01
CA GLY A 91 25.85 -4.00 32.47
C GLY A 91 25.05 -2.80 32.95
N SER A 92 24.95 -1.76 32.13
CA SER A 92 24.21 -0.52 32.44
C SER A 92 22.95 -0.33 31.61
N PHE A 93 22.63 -1.26 30.71
CA PHE A 93 21.46 -1.18 29.85
C PHE A 93 20.18 -1.20 30.67
N LYS A 94 19.33 -0.19 30.44
CA LYS A 94 18.02 -0.02 31.07
C LYS A 94 17.02 0.52 30.06
N VAL A 95 15.77 0.11 30.20
CA VAL A 95 14.66 0.63 29.41
C VAL A 95 14.16 1.93 30.05
N LEU A 96 13.78 2.91 29.22
CA LEU A 96 13.14 4.11 29.71
C LEU A 96 11.62 3.91 29.67
N ASP A 97 10.97 4.14 30.81
CA ASP A 97 9.52 4.36 30.94
C ASP A 97 8.64 3.25 30.31
N SER A 98 8.41 2.16 31.06
CA SER A 98 7.43 1.15 30.66
C SER A 98 6.01 1.71 30.85
N MET A 99 5.35 2.13 29.76
CA MET A 99 3.95 2.54 29.82
C MET A 99 3.03 1.35 30.15
N ASP A 100 1.95 1.61 30.89
CA ASP A 100 0.98 0.58 31.30
C ASP A 100 0.29 -0.14 30.12
N TYR A 101 0.30 0.46 28.92
CA TYR A 101 -0.47 -0.02 27.77
C TYR A 101 0.39 -0.46 26.56
N SER A 102 1.64 -0.02 26.44
CA SER A 102 2.54 -0.35 25.33
C SER A 102 3.89 -0.90 25.80
N ASP A 103 4.60 -1.61 24.90
CA ASP A 103 6.00 -1.97 25.13
C ASP A 103 6.87 -0.74 24.88
N SER A 104 7.74 -0.39 25.82
CA SER A 104 8.73 0.68 25.59
C SER A 104 9.68 0.32 24.45
N TYR A 105 10.00 1.33 23.66
CA TYR A 105 10.88 1.26 22.48
C TYR A 105 12.07 2.22 22.62
N VAL A 106 12.29 2.74 23.84
CA VAL A 106 13.42 3.60 24.19
C VAL A 106 14.23 2.95 25.31
N ALA A 107 15.54 2.88 25.13
CA ALA A 107 16.45 2.38 26.13
C ALA A 107 17.72 3.22 26.18
N VAL A 108 18.47 3.09 27.27
CA VAL A 108 19.75 3.74 27.44
C VAL A 108 20.76 2.78 28.06
N ASP A 109 22.03 2.99 27.78
CA ASP A 109 23.12 2.49 28.61
C ASP A 109 24.01 3.67 29.04
N LYS A 110 25.12 3.42 29.73
CA LYS A 110 26.01 4.50 30.20
C LYS A 110 26.62 5.37 29.08
N ASN A 111 26.58 4.92 27.82
CA ASN A 111 27.21 5.56 26.66
C ASN A 111 26.20 6.09 25.64
N ASN A 112 25.05 5.41 25.45
CA ASN A 112 24.15 5.65 24.32
C ASN A 112 22.68 5.66 24.72
N VAL A 113 21.89 6.41 23.95
CA VAL A 113 20.42 6.32 23.88
C VAL A 113 20.02 5.54 22.64
N TYR A 114 19.01 4.68 22.78
CA TYR A 114 18.49 3.80 21.74
C TYR A 114 17.01 4.06 21.50
N PHE A 115 16.63 4.27 20.24
CA PHE A 115 15.25 4.25 19.76
C PHE A 115 15.07 3.04 18.84
N GLY A 116 14.31 2.04 19.30
CA GLY A 116 14.35 0.70 18.73
C GLY A 116 15.79 0.19 18.71
N ASN A 117 16.28 -0.24 17.55
CA ASN A 117 17.66 -0.69 17.37
C ASN A 117 18.66 0.42 16.95
N GLN A 118 18.24 1.68 16.90
CA GLN A 118 19.08 2.78 16.39
C GLN A 118 19.64 3.64 17.53
N ILE A 119 20.91 4.02 17.43
CA ILE A 119 21.58 4.92 18.39
C ILE A 119 21.23 6.37 18.06
N VAL A 120 20.87 7.15 19.08
CA VAL A 120 20.69 8.61 19.00
C VAL A 120 21.84 9.27 19.75
N SER A 121 22.92 9.54 19.02
CA SER A 121 24.22 9.86 19.59
C SER A 121 24.34 11.25 20.23
N ASP A 122 23.39 12.14 19.99
CA ASP A 122 23.39 13.50 20.50
C ASP A 122 22.56 13.67 21.78
N LEU A 123 21.86 12.64 22.24
CA LEU A 123 21.21 12.62 23.55
C LEU A 123 22.18 12.13 24.64
N ASP A 124 22.24 12.85 25.76
CA ASP A 124 22.99 12.42 26.96
C ASP A 124 22.20 11.34 27.73
N PRO A 125 22.67 10.08 27.74
CA PRO A 125 21.94 8.98 28.37
C PRO A 125 21.80 9.12 29.90
N ASN A 126 22.64 9.94 30.55
CA ASN A 126 22.57 10.16 32.00
C ASN A 126 21.50 11.18 32.38
N LYS A 127 21.02 11.96 31.41
CA LYS A 127 20.04 13.04 31.61
C LYS A 127 18.73 12.82 30.89
N LEU A 128 18.60 11.75 30.10
CA LEU A 128 17.41 11.47 29.33
C LEU A 128 16.17 11.31 30.25
N TYR A 129 15.10 12.00 29.89
CA TYR A 129 13.78 11.86 30.51
C TYR A 129 12.66 11.91 29.45
N THR A 130 11.52 11.32 29.79
CA THR A 130 10.29 11.37 28.99
C THR A 130 9.63 12.74 29.16
N VAL A 131 9.29 13.40 28.05
CA VAL A 131 8.52 14.66 28.04
C VAL A 131 7.01 14.38 28.01
N GLY A 132 6.60 13.25 27.41
CA GLY A 132 5.22 12.88 27.10
C GLY A 132 4.93 13.01 25.60
N ASN A 133 3.81 12.45 25.13
CA ASN A 133 3.43 12.43 23.70
C ASN A 133 4.54 11.90 22.77
N ASP A 134 5.29 10.91 23.27
CA ASP A 134 6.40 10.26 22.57
C ASP A 134 7.62 11.17 22.31
N TYR A 135 7.74 12.26 23.07
CA TYR A 135 8.92 13.10 23.12
C TYR A 135 9.86 12.72 24.27
N TYR A 136 11.15 12.82 24.01
CA TYR A 136 12.25 12.53 24.93
C TYR A 136 13.27 13.67 24.87
N SER A 137 13.88 14.01 26.01
CA SER A 137 14.84 15.12 26.09
C SER A 137 15.94 14.81 27.10
N ASP A 138 17.13 15.36 26.87
CA ASP A 138 18.22 15.40 27.85
C ASP A 138 18.40 16.78 28.50
N GLY A 139 17.47 17.70 28.21
CA GLY A 139 17.50 19.11 28.63
C GLY A 139 18.20 20.06 27.66
N ILE A 140 18.90 19.55 26.64
CA ILE A 140 19.55 20.34 25.57
C ILE A 140 18.99 19.91 24.20
N ASN A 141 19.05 18.62 23.91
CA ASN A 141 18.54 17.99 22.71
C ASN A 141 17.21 17.30 23.03
N SER A 142 16.28 17.40 22.09
CA SER A 142 14.98 16.76 22.21
C SER A 142 14.61 16.05 20.92
N TYR A 143 13.91 14.93 21.06
CA TYR A 143 13.50 14.07 19.95
C TYR A 143 12.05 13.64 20.14
N PHE A 144 11.35 13.53 19.03
CA PHE A 144 10.16 12.71 18.91
C PHE A 144 10.58 11.31 18.47
N CYS A 145 10.01 10.26 19.07
CA CYS A 145 10.15 8.89 18.59
C CYS A 145 8.79 8.19 18.62
N LEU A 146 8.24 7.88 17.45
CA LEU A 146 6.92 7.27 17.31
C LEU A 146 6.87 5.93 18.06
N ASP A 147 5.76 5.66 18.73
CA ASP A 147 5.53 4.43 19.50
C ASP A 147 5.09 3.22 18.66
N THR A 148 4.98 3.42 17.36
CA THR A 148 4.67 2.40 16.36
C THR A 148 5.74 2.37 15.27
N PHE A 149 5.74 1.28 14.51
CA PHE A 149 6.65 1.10 13.37
C PHE A 149 6.02 1.64 12.09
N GLU A 150 6.81 2.39 11.32
CA GLU A 150 6.46 2.75 9.95
C GLU A 150 7.29 1.94 8.95
N LYS A 151 6.69 1.73 7.78
CA LYS A 151 7.35 1.00 6.70
C LYS A 151 8.26 1.94 5.93
N ASN A 152 9.52 1.55 5.76
CA ASN A 152 10.45 2.25 4.88
C ASN A 152 10.06 2.02 3.41
N GLU A 153 9.36 2.98 2.80
CA GLU A 153 8.85 2.87 1.42
C GLU A 153 9.98 2.69 0.38
N ASP A 154 11.14 3.31 0.60
CA ASP A 154 12.30 3.18 -0.29
C ASP A 154 12.82 1.74 -0.33
N LEU A 155 12.86 1.06 0.81
CA LEU A 155 13.21 -0.36 0.89
C LEU A 155 12.07 -1.22 0.39
N ALA A 156 10.82 -0.89 0.71
CA ALA A 156 9.64 -1.64 0.25
C ALA A 156 9.53 -1.69 -1.28
N ASN A 157 9.90 -0.60 -1.96
CA ASN A 157 9.87 -0.48 -3.41
C ASN A 157 11.11 -1.07 -4.10
N LYS A 158 12.15 -1.44 -3.35
CA LYS A 158 13.37 -2.09 -3.88
C LYS A 158 13.20 -3.61 -3.89
N SER A 159 13.75 -4.27 -4.92
CA SER A 159 13.78 -5.74 -5.00
C SER A 159 14.38 -6.38 -3.75
N LYS A 160 13.59 -7.24 -3.06
CA LYS A 160 14.05 -8.01 -1.90
C LYS A 160 15.30 -8.83 -2.21
N ILE A 161 15.36 -9.41 -3.40
CA ILE A 161 16.55 -10.14 -3.87
C ILE A 161 17.78 -9.22 -3.81
N ARG A 162 17.70 -8.01 -4.39
CA ARG A 162 18.83 -7.06 -4.36
C ARG A 162 19.24 -6.68 -2.94
N GLN A 163 18.29 -6.47 -2.04
CA GLN A 163 18.55 -6.14 -0.63
C GLN A 163 19.32 -7.25 0.07
N TYR A 164 18.85 -8.50 -0.03
CA TYR A 164 19.51 -9.63 0.60
C TYR A 164 20.83 -10.00 -0.07
N ILE A 165 20.99 -9.74 -1.38
CA ILE A 165 22.30 -9.85 -2.04
C ILE A 165 23.31 -8.89 -1.39
N LYS A 166 22.91 -7.62 -1.18
CA LYS A 166 23.75 -6.63 -0.49
C LYS A 166 24.11 -7.07 0.92
N TYR A 167 23.13 -7.54 1.67
CA TYR A 167 23.33 -8.03 3.04
C TYR A 167 24.29 -9.23 3.09
N TYR A 168 24.00 -10.32 2.39
CA TYR A 168 24.74 -11.58 2.54
C TYR A 168 26.08 -11.60 1.82
N PHE A 169 26.20 -10.97 0.65
CA PHE A 169 27.42 -11.08 -0.18
C PHE A 169 28.32 -9.85 -0.07
N PHE A 170 27.75 -8.67 0.14
CA PHE A 170 28.51 -7.43 0.27
C PHE A 170 28.66 -6.97 1.73
N LYS A 171 28.23 -7.81 2.69
CA LYS A 171 28.27 -7.51 4.14
C LYS A 171 27.64 -6.14 4.47
N GLY A 172 26.58 -5.78 3.75
CA GLY A 172 25.79 -4.60 4.06
C GLY A 172 24.98 -4.79 5.35
N GLU A 173 24.24 -3.75 5.72
CA GLU A 173 23.29 -3.83 6.84
C GLU A 173 22.14 -4.79 6.53
N LYS A 174 21.57 -5.39 7.59
CA LYS A 174 20.36 -6.20 7.48
C LYS A 174 19.24 -5.29 6.95
N PRO A 175 18.51 -5.69 5.89
CA PRO A 175 17.39 -4.88 5.41
C PRO A 175 16.34 -4.79 6.51
N GLN A 176 15.96 -3.56 6.84
CA GLN A 176 14.97 -3.25 7.85
C GLN A 176 13.82 -2.50 7.19
N GLU A 177 12.76 -3.24 6.82
CA GLU A 177 11.57 -2.66 6.19
C GLU A 177 10.72 -1.84 7.17
N TYR A 178 10.89 -2.06 8.47
CA TYR A 178 10.13 -1.41 9.54
C TYR A 178 11.08 -0.88 10.62
N SER A 179 10.90 0.36 11.03
CA SER A 179 11.66 1.02 12.09
C SER A 179 10.73 1.90 12.91
N TYR A 180 11.16 2.28 14.11
CA TYR A 180 10.53 3.33 14.90
C TYR A 180 11.02 4.69 14.38
N PRO A 181 10.21 5.45 13.63
CA PRO A 181 10.62 6.76 13.14
C PRO A 181 10.90 7.70 14.31
N PHE A 182 11.97 8.47 14.19
CA PHE A 182 12.28 9.52 15.14
C PHE A 182 12.80 10.75 14.43
N LYS A 183 12.60 11.91 15.08
CA LYS A 183 12.97 13.20 14.54
C LYS A 183 13.50 14.10 15.64
N LYS A 184 14.65 14.73 15.39
CA LYS A 184 15.18 15.78 16.26
C LYS A 184 14.27 16.99 16.20
N VAL A 185 13.91 17.51 17.36
CA VAL A 185 13.12 18.74 17.47
C VAL A 185 14.07 19.94 17.34
N GLU A 186 13.72 20.89 16.48
CA GLU A 186 14.51 22.11 16.28
C GLU A 186 14.27 23.13 17.42
N THR A 187 14.70 22.77 18.62
CA THR A 187 14.71 23.63 19.81
C THR A 187 15.76 23.15 20.82
N THR A 188 16.26 24.09 21.62
CA THR A 188 17.08 23.82 22.82
C THR A 188 16.35 24.19 24.11
N LYS A 189 15.11 24.66 24.01
CA LYS A 189 14.26 25.00 25.14
C LYS A 189 13.61 23.73 25.70
N THR A 190 13.19 23.80 26.96
CA THR A 190 12.47 22.71 27.62
C THR A 190 11.13 22.48 26.93
N LEU A 191 10.93 21.26 26.42
CA LEU A 191 9.66 20.83 25.88
C LEU A 191 8.69 20.42 26.98
N LYS A 192 7.40 20.61 26.69
CA LYS A 192 6.29 20.02 27.43
C LYS A 192 5.34 19.37 26.43
N ALA A 193 4.90 18.15 26.74
CA ALA A 193 3.78 17.54 26.02
C ALA A 193 2.53 18.40 26.18
N ILE A 194 1.72 18.47 25.12
CA ILE A 194 0.42 19.15 25.17
C ILE A 194 -0.63 18.12 25.58
N GLU A 195 -1.35 18.40 26.66
CA GLU A 195 -2.39 17.51 27.19
C GLU A 195 -3.49 17.27 26.14
N ASP A 196 -4.04 16.06 26.13
CA ASP A 196 -5.08 15.59 25.19
C ASP A 196 -4.74 15.65 23.69
N LEU A 197 -3.52 16.07 23.34
CA LEU A 197 -3.06 16.23 21.96
C LEU A 197 -1.83 15.36 21.70
N ARG A 198 -2.07 14.09 21.36
CA ARG A 198 -1.00 13.13 21.09
C ARG A 198 -0.07 13.62 19.97
N TYR A 199 1.20 13.23 20.06
CA TYR A 199 2.28 13.64 19.16
C TYR A 199 2.57 15.15 19.10
N LEU A 200 1.96 15.96 19.96
CA LEU A 200 2.23 17.39 20.05
C LEU A 200 3.02 17.74 21.31
N ALA A 201 4.03 18.57 21.15
CA ALA A 201 4.79 19.17 22.24
C ALA A 201 5.07 20.64 21.95
N SER A 202 5.26 21.44 22.99
CA SER A 202 5.62 22.85 22.87
C SER A 202 6.85 23.20 23.71
N ASP A 203 7.64 24.14 23.20
CA ASP A 203 8.73 24.76 23.97
C ASP A 203 8.33 26.09 24.65
N GLY A 204 7.02 26.38 24.67
CA GLY A 204 6.42 27.62 25.18
C GLY A 204 6.28 28.74 24.14
N GLU A 205 6.99 28.66 23.00
CA GLU A 205 6.84 29.62 21.89
C GLU A 205 6.38 28.95 20.60
N LYS A 206 6.81 27.70 20.38
CA LYS A 206 6.53 26.92 19.18
C LYS A 206 5.82 25.64 19.56
N ILE A 207 5.06 25.13 18.61
CA ILE A 207 4.37 23.85 18.71
C ILE A 207 4.98 22.92 17.67
N TYR A 208 5.18 21.67 18.06
CA TYR A 208 5.80 20.64 17.25
C TYR A 208 4.86 19.45 17.15
N TYR A 209 4.59 18.98 15.95
CA TYR A 209 3.90 17.72 15.66
C TYR A 209 4.92 16.69 15.16
N LYS A 210 5.05 15.56 15.85
CA LYS A 210 6.06 14.52 15.51
C LYS A 210 7.49 15.06 15.32
N GLY A 211 7.85 16.06 16.12
CA GLY A 211 9.12 16.77 16.09
C GLY A 211 9.23 17.87 15.02
N GLU A 212 8.20 18.10 14.22
CA GLU A 212 8.15 19.13 13.18
C GLU A 212 7.44 20.39 13.62
N PHE A 213 8.01 21.57 13.36
CA PHE A 213 7.42 22.85 13.73
C PHE A 213 6.12 23.15 12.96
N ILE A 214 5.06 23.49 13.68
CA ILE A 214 3.79 23.99 13.12
C ILE A 214 3.83 25.51 13.09
N LYS A 215 3.81 26.08 11.88
CA LYS A 215 3.92 27.52 11.70
C LYS A 215 2.64 28.24 12.15
N ASN A 216 2.81 29.32 12.92
CA ASN A 216 1.74 30.22 13.37
C ASN A 216 0.64 29.56 14.23
N ALA A 217 0.89 28.40 14.83
CA ALA A 217 -0.05 27.75 15.73
C ALA A 217 -0.13 28.49 17.07
N ASP A 218 -1.34 28.71 17.56
CA ASP A 218 -1.63 29.38 18.83
C ASP A 218 -1.84 28.33 19.94
N LEU A 219 -0.86 28.23 20.85
CA LEU A 219 -0.84 27.22 21.91
C LEU A 219 -2.04 27.31 22.85
N ASP A 220 -2.47 28.52 23.20
CA ASP A 220 -3.51 28.76 24.20
C ASP A 220 -4.90 28.33 23.72
N THR A 221 -5.10 28.25 22.40
CA THR A 221 -6.39 27.93 21.78
C THR A 221 -6.38 26.67 20.93
N LEU A 222 -5.25 25.97 20.83
CA LEU A 222 -5.11 24.73 20.06
C LEU A 222 -5.98 23.60 20.64
N LYS A 223 -6.73 22.93 19.77
CA LYS A 223 -7.60 21.80 20.10
C LYS A 223 -7.56 20.74 19.01
N ALA A 224 -7.82 19.49 19.36
CA ALA A 224 -8.09 18.43 18.39
C ALA A 224 -9.50 18.59 17.84
N VAL A 225 -9.69 18.21 16.58
CA VAL A 225 -11.03 18.17 15.97
C VAL A 225 -11.91 17.06 16.58
N SER A 226 -11.29 15.97 17.06
CA SER A 226 -11.99 14.84 17.69
C SER A 226 -11.06 14.17 18.72
N GLU A 227 -11.65 13.53 19.74
CA GLU A 227 -10.94 12.83 20.83
C GLU A 227 -9.98 11.74 20.33
N TYR A 228 -10.37 11.00 19.29
CA TYR A 228 -9.59 9.91 18.70
C TYR A 228 -8.94 10.31 17.39
N ASN A 229 -8.31 11.48 17.36
CA ASN A 229 -7.61 11.98 16.18
C ASN A 229 -6.25 12.57 16.53
N ASP A 230 -5.25 12.12 15.78
CA ASP A 230 -3.85 12.51 15.94
C ASP A 230 -3.37 13.41 14.80
N ASP A 231 -4.20 13.77 13.82
CA ASP A 231 -3.74 14.46 12.60
C ASP A 231 -4.40 15.82 12.36
N TYR A 232 -5.62 16.05 12.83
CA TYR A 232 -6.36 17.31 12.64
C TYR A 232 -6.46 18.15 13.91
N PHE A 233 -6.04 19.41 13.80
CA PHE A 233 -6.08 20.35 14.93
C PHE A 233 -6.63 21.69 14.46
N TYR A 234 -7.11 22.51 15.38
CA TYR A 234 -7.50 23.87 15.08
C TYR A 234 -7.20 24.78 16.26
N ASP A 235 -6.87 26.03 15.98
CA ASP A 235 -6.74 27.08 16.98
C ASP A 235 -7.72 28.22 16.68
N LYS A 236 -7.67 29.35 17.38
CA LYS A 236 -8.62 30.46 17.13
C LYS A 236 -8.58 31.04 15.69
N ASN A 237 -7.51 30.80 14.93
CA ASN A 237 -7.26 31.41 13.62
C ASN A 237 -7.24 30.39 12.48
N ASN A 238 -6.68 29.20 12.71
CA ASN A 238 -6.31 28.26 11.66
C ASN A 238 -6.79 26.84 11.97
N VAL A 239 -6.95 26.07 10.90
CA VAL A 239 -7.12 24.61 10.96
C VAL A 239 -5.86 23.97 10.39
N TYR A 240 -5.43 22.86 10.98
CA TYR A 240 -4.20 22.17 10.64
C TYR A 240 -4.48 20.70 10.30
N TYR A 241 -3.80 20.22 9.27
CA TYR A 241 -3.53 18.80 9.11
C TYR A 241 -2.04 18.59 9.32
N ARG A 242 -1.68 17.88 10.38
CA ARG A 242 -0.30 17.72 10.87
C ARG A 242 0.37 19.08 11.03
N THR A 243 1.41 19.36 10.26
CA THR A 243 2.16 20.63 10.31
C THR A 243 1.61 21.71 9.38
N LYS A 244 0.66 21.38 8.49
CA LYS A 244 0.19 22.31 7.47
C LYS A 244 -1.12 22.96 7.88
N ALA A 245 -1.12 24.29 7.88
CA ALA A 245 -2.34 25.08 7.95
C ALA A 245 -3.15 24.86 6.67
N LEU A 246 -4.40 24.45 6.83
CA LEU A 246 -5.38 24.34 5.77
C LEU A 246 -6.02 25.70 5.52
N GLU A 247 -6.34 25.98 4.27
CA GLU A 247 -7.13 27.16 3.91
C GLU A 247 -8.62 26.98 4.27
N LEU A 248 -8.90 26.72 5.54
CA LEU A 248 -10.24 26.51 6.10
C LEU A 248 -10.45 27.48 7.27
N SER A 249 -11.69 27.94 7.44
CA SER A 249 -12.04 28.78 8.58
C SER A 249 -12.10 27.94 9.84
N SER A 250 -11.30 28.32 10.84
CA SER A 250 -11.37 27.68 12.15
C SER A 250 -12.70 27.98 12.83
N ASN A 251 -13.33 26.95 13.38
CA ASN A 251 -14.55 27.05 14.18
C ASN A 251 -14.76 25.77 15.01
N GLU A 252 -15.71 25.81 15.95
CA GLU A 252 -16.00 24.68 16.85
C GLU A 252 -16.87 23.57 16.23
N ASN A 253 -17.44 23.78 15.03
CA ASN A 253 -18.27 22.81 14.30
C ASN A 253 -17.46 22.05 13.23
N LEU A 254 -16.18 21.85 13.49
CA LEU A 254 -15.32 20.97 12.71
C LEU A 254 -15.49 19.55 13.23
N THR A 255 -15.82 18.61 12.34
CA THR A 255 -15.98 17.20 12.68
C THR A 255 -15.21 16.31 11.71
N LEU A 256 -14.92 15.09 12.13
CA LEU A 256 -14.34 14.06 11.28
C LEU A 256 -15.41 13.07 10.88
N VAL A 257 -15.67 12.95 9.59
CA VAL A 257 -16.75 12.11 9.04
C VAL A 257 -16.19 11.04 8.10
N SER A 258 -16.76 9.84 8.17
CA SER A 258 -16.39 8.71 7.33
C SER A 258 -17.57 7.76 7.15
N VAL A 259 -17.41 6.75 6.30
CA VAL A 259 -18.32 5.59 6.26
C VAL A 259 -17.92 4.60 7.37
N LYS A 260 -18.81 3.69 7.80
CA LYS A 260 -18.63 2.85 9.02
C LYS A 260 -17.33 2.04 9.08
N GLN A 261 -16.80 1.66 7.93
CA GLN A 261 -15.50 0.98 7.78
C GLN A 261 -14.69 1.65 6.67
N GLY A 262 -14.71 2.98 6.64
CA GLY A 262 -14.04 3.77 5.64
C GLY A 262 -12.52 3.69 5.75
N GLU A 263 -11.86 3.64 4.60
CA GLU A 263 -10.40 3.84 4.53
C GLU A 263 -10.01 5.32 4.66
N ARG A 264 -10.98 6.24 4.52
CA ARG A 264 -10.79 7.68 4.46
C ARG A 264 -11.69 8.39 5.45
N THR A 265 -11.08 9.34 6.16
CA THR A 265 -11.74 10.24 7.10
C THR A 265 -11.61 11.65 6.57
N TYR A 266 -12.74 12.34 6.45
CA TYR A 266 -12.81 13.71 5.96
C TYR A 266 -12.97 14.66 7.12
N LEU A 267 -12.22 15.76 7.09
CA LEU A 267 -12.54 16.92 7.91
C LEU A 267 -13.73 17.65 7.25
N TYR A 268 -14.79 17.84 8.03
CA TYR A 268 -16.02 18.47 7.61
C TYR A 268 -16.32 19.68 8.49
N ASP A 269 -16.54 20.82 7.85
CA ASP A 269 -16.99 22.05 8.49
C ASP A 269 -18.51 22.09 8.40
N GLU A 270 -19.20 21.71 9.47
CA GLU A 270 -20.66 21.60 9.50
C GLU A 270 -21.35 22.95 9.35
N LEU A 271 -20.65 24.05 9.66
CA LEU A 271 -21.19 25.40 9.57
C LEU A 271 -21.18 25.92 8.13
N ASN A 272 -20.05 25.82 7.43
CA ASN A 272 -19.89 26.39 6.08
C ASN A 272 -19.96 25.34 4.95
N GLY A 273 -20.00 24.05 5.30
CA GLY A 273 -19.97 22.94 4.36
C GLY A 273 -18.65 22.82 3.62
N ASN A 274 -17.53 23.20 4.22
CA ASN A 274 -16.21 22.91 3.66
C ASN A 274 -15.82 21.45 3.93
N VAL A 275 -15.03 20.88 3.02
CA VAL A 275 -14.54 19.50 3.13
C VAL A 275 -13.06 19.49 2.81
N SER A 276 -12.28 18.77 3.60
CA SER A 276 -10.92 18.38 3.21
C SER A 276 -10.65 16.91 3.52
N LEU A 277 -9.79 16.32 2.71
CA LEU A 277 -9.18 15.02 2.94
C LEU A 277 -7.68 15.20 3.02
N GLU A 278 -7.11 14.94 4.18
CA GLU A 278 -5.75 15.33 4.52
C GLU A 278 -5.51 16.82 4.21
N GLU A 279 -4.53 17.13 3.37
CA GLU A 279 -4.22 18.48 2.88
C GLU A 279 -5.10 18.92 1.69
N TYR A 280 -5.83 17.99 1.07
CA TYR A 280 -6.62 18.26 -0.12
C TYR A 280 -7.95 18.91 0.28
N ILE A 281 -8.12 20.18 -0.07
CA ILE A 281 -9.34 20.95 0.18
C ILE A 281 -10.23 20.89 -1.05
N PHE A 282 -11.51 20.58 -0.85
CA PHE A 282 -12.49 20.54 -1.93
C PHE A 282 -12.72 21.94 -2.51
N ASP A 283 -13.16 22.02 -3.76
CA ASP A 283 -13.32 23.29 -4.46
C ASP A 283 -14.35 24.19 -3.74
N LYS A 284 -13.86 25.32 -3.20
CA LYS A 284 -14.67 26.30 -2.47
C LYS A 284 -15.78 26.91 -3.31
N LYS A 285 -15.71 26.84 -4.64
CA LYS A 285 -16.77 27.31 -5.55
C LYS A 285 -18.10 26.57 -5.35
N TYR A 286 -18.07 25.32 -4.88
CA TYR A 286 -19.26 24.51 -4.73
C TYR A 286 -19.75 24.37 -3.29
N ILE A 287 -19.18 25.10 -2.31
CA ILE A 287 -19.72 25.12 -0.95
C ILE A 287 -21.11 25.79 -0.90
N PRO A 288 -21.96 25.46 0.08
CA PRO A 288 -21.76 24.41 1.09
C PRO A 288 -21.94 23.01 0.50
N TYR A 289 -21.07 22.08 0.91
CA TYR A 289 -21.26 20.65 0.70
C TYR A 289 -22.05 20.04 1.86
N GLN A 290 -22.93 19.12 1.52
CA GLN A 290 -23.54 18.17 2.45
C GLN A 290 -22.97 16.79 2.17
N ALA A 291 -22.33 16.18 3.18
CA ALA A 291 -21.84 14.81 3.08
C ALA A 291 -23.00 13.81 3.19
N LEU A 292 -22.98 12.80 2.32
CA LEU A 292 -23.91 11.67 2.25
C LEU A 292 -23.16 10.36 2.50
N GLY A 293 -23.80 9.47 3.26
CA GLY A 293 -23.26 8.14 3.58
C GLY A 293 -22.42 8.10 4.86
N ILE A 294 -22.50 9.13 5.71
CA ILE A 294 -21.83 9.13 7.02
C ILE A 294 -22.30 7.89 7.80
N ASP A 295 -21.35 7.13 8.34
CA ASP A 295 -21.57 5.87 9.06
C ASP A 295 -22.29 4.78 8.25
N SER A 296 -22.37 4.92 6.92
CA SER A 296 -22.98 3.89 6.08
C SER A 296 -22.13 2.63 6.04
N GLY A 297 -22.76 1.47 6.20
CA GLY A 297 -22.15 0.16 5.96
C GLY A 297 -22.31 -0.35 4.51
N HIS A 298 -23.00 0.40 3.64
CA HIS A 298 -23.32 -0.02 2.27
C HIS A 298 -22.59 0.78 1.18
N VAL A 299 -21.91 1.87 1.54
CA VAL A 299 -21.05 2.62 0.62
C VAL A 299 -19.57 2.52 0.99
N LYS A 300 -18.71 2.60 -0.03
CA LYS A 300 -17.25 2.51 0.12
C LYS A 300 -16.57 3.83 0.42
N ASP A 301 -17.26 4.95 0.16
CA ASP A 301 -16.75 6.30 0.39
C ASP A 301 -17.92 7.28 0.48
N LEU A 302 -17.65 8.50 0.97
CA LEU A 302 -18.66 9.55 1.05
C LEU A 302 -18.95 10.17 -0.31
N VAL A 303 -20.19 10.63 -0.46
CA VAL A 303 -20.65 11.44 -1.61
C VAL A 303 -21.02 12.82 -1.09
N PHE A 304 -20.71 13.87 -1.83
CA PHE A 304 -20.91 15.25 -1.39
C PHE A 304 -21.86 15.98 -2.33
N VAL A 305 -22.89 16.61 -1.78
CA VAL A 305 -23.91 17.32 -2.56
C VAL A 305 -23.79 18.80 -2.30
N SER A 306 -23.92 19.61 -3.34
CA SER A 306 -24.16 21.04 -3.21
C SER A 306 -25.19 21.53 -4.21
N LYS A 307 -25.53 22.82 -4.17
CA LYS A 307 -26.43 23.42 -5.18
C LYS A 307 -25.95 23.20 -6.62
N ASN A 308 -24.65 23.04 -6.83
CA ASN A 308 -24.02 23.00 -8.15
C ASN A 308 -23.77 21.57 -8.66
N GLY A 309 -24.05 20.54 -7.87
CA GLY A 309 -23.83 19.17 -8.30
C GLY A 309 -23.65 18.17 -7.18
N ILE A 310 -23.29 16.97 -7.61
CA ILE A 310 -22.90 15.84 -6.77
C ILE A 310 -21.44 15.54 -7.07
N PHE A 311 -20.67 15.29 -6.02
CA PHE A 311 -19.22 15.18 -6.05
C PHE A 311 -18.77 13.98 -5.22
N PHE A 312 -17.58 13.47 -5.52
CA PHE A 312 -16.91 12.43 -4.73
C PHE A 312 -15.40 12.62 -4.85
N TYR A 313 -14.63 11.99 -3.95
CA TYR A 313 -13.18 11.95 -4.07
C TYR A 313 -12.76 10.72 -4.88
N ASN A 314 -12.06 10.93 -5.99
CA ASN A 314 -11.49 9.83 -6.77
C ASN A 314 -10.07 9.54 -6.28
N PHE A 315 -9.87 8.43 -5.58
CA PHE A 315 -8.55 8.06 -5.05
C PHE A 315 -7.53 7.64 -6.12
N GLU A 316 -7.95 7.30 -7.33
CA GLU A 316 -7.02 7.00 -8.44
C GLU A 316 -6.40 8.29 -8.99
N THR A 317 -7.19 9.37 -9.08
CA THR A 317 -6.71 10.70 -9.53
C THR A 317 -6.24 11.57 -8.37
N LYS A 318 -6.63 11.21 -7.14
CA LYS A 318 -6.43 11.96 -5.89
C LYS A 318 -7.10 13.34 -5.86
N GLU A 319 -8.21 13.48 -6.58
CA GLU A 319 -8.92 14.74 -6.73
C GLU A 319 -10.43 14.56 -6.53
N GLN A 320 -11.10 15.66 -6.18
CA GLN A 320 -12.55 15.76 -6.22
C GLN A 320 -13.04 15.72 -7.68
N GLU A 321 -14.03 14.88 -7.94
CA GLU A 321 -14.69 14.79 -9.24
C GLU A 321 -16.18 15.09 -9.13
N ARG A 322 -16.72 15.76 -10.15
CA ARG A 322 -18.15 16.03 -10.28
C ARG A 322 -18.83 14.87 -11.00
N VAL A 323 -19.83 14.28 -10.36
CA VAL A 323 -20.69 13.22 -10.91
C VAL A 323 -21.70 13.82 -11.90
N GLY A 324 -22.38 14.89 -11.50
CA GLY A 324 -23.50 15.45 -12.25
C GLY A 324 -24.20 16.57 -11.50
N ASP A 325 -25.38 16.96 -11.99
CA ASP A 325 -26.22 18.00 -11.38
C ASP A 325 -26.81 17.52 -10.04
N ASN A 326 -27.21 18.46 -9.19
CA ASN A 326 -27.92 18.14 -7.96
C ASN A 326 -29.34 17.66 -8.30
N ILE A 327 -29.63 16.41 -7.95
CA ILE A 327 -30.91 15.75 -8.24
C ILE A 327 -31.97 15.98 -7.15
N PHE A 328 -31.56 16.41 -5.95
CA PHE A 328 -32.41 16.51 -4.78
C PHE A 328 -33.28 17.77 -4.79
N LYS A 329 -34.49 17.65 -4.23
CA LYS A 329 -35.47 18.74 -4.12
C LYS A 329 -35.53 19.24 -2.68
N GLY A 330 -34.92 20.39 -2.42
CA GLY A 330 -34.94 21.03 -1.11
C GLY A 330 -33.88 20.46 -0.17
N LYS A 331 -34.22 20.29 1.11
CA LYS A 331 -33.28 19.85 2.14
C LYS A 331 -33.15 18.34 2.10
N VAL A 332 -31.92 17.82 2.16
CA VAL A 332 -31.66 16.39 2.30
C VAL A 332 -31.53 16.04 3.77
N GLU A 333 -32.22 15.00 4.20
CA GLU A 333 -32.27 14.51 5.59
C GLU A 333 -31.98 13.02 5.65
N TYR A 334 -31.23 12.58 6.66
CA TYR A 334 -30.96 11.18 6.90
C TYR A 334 -32.19 10.49 7.50
N ILE A 335 -32.54 9.33 6.94
CA ILE A 335 -33.45 8.36 7.56
C ILE A 335 -32.61 7.31 8.30
N LEU A 336 -31.66 6.71 7.58
CA LEU A 336 -30.60 5.84 8.08
C LEU A 336 -29.28 6.26 7.44
N SER A 337 -28.15 5.73 7.91
CA SER A 337 -26.83 6.09 7.37
C SER A 337 -26.70 5.90 5.85
N SER A 338 -27.45 4.95 5.28
CA SER A 338 -27.49 4.67 3.84
C SER A 338 -28.79 5.09 3.14
N VAL A 339 -29.76 5.64 3.87
CA VAL A 339 -31.09 5.99 3.36
C VAL A 339 -31.40 7.44 3.70
N ILE A 340 -31.70 8.25 2.69
CA ILE A 340 -31.93 9.68 2.83
C ILE A 340 -33.27 10.05 2.21
N SER A 341 -33.80 11.21 2.57
CA SER A 341 -34.93 11.81 1.87
C SER A 341 -34.65 13.26 1.51
N ASP A 342 -35.29 13.73 0.45
CA ASP A 342 -35.46 15.17 0.22
C ASP A 342 -36.90 15.57 0.56
N ASN A 343 -37.32 16.77 0.15
CA ASN A 343 -38.69 17.25 0.43
C ASN A 343 -39.78 16.40 -0.26
N LYS A 344 -39.44 15.58 -1.27
CA LYS A 344 -40.39 14.84 -2.11
C LYS A 344 -40.17 13.33 -2.12
N ASN A 345 -38.95 12.85 -2.16
CA ASN A 345 -38.59 11.47 -2.47
C ASN A 345 -37.70 10.85 -1.39
N ILE A 346 -37.64 9.52 -1.37
CA ILE A 346 -36.67 8.74 -0.57
C ILE A 346 -35.64 8.15 -1.53
N TYR A 347 -34.39 8.15 -1.09
CA TYR A 347 -33.24 7.58 -1.80
C TYR A 347 -32.43 6.68 -0.88
N TYR A 348 -31.67 5.77 -1.48
CA TYR A 348 -30.61 5.06 -0.76
C TYR A 348 -29.30 5.09 -1.55
N LEU A 349 -28.19 4.98 -0.82
CA LEU A 349 -26.85 4.90 -1.39
C LEU A 349 -26.33 3.47 -1.26
N GLN A 350 -25.79 2.91 -2.34
CA GLN A 350 -25.22 1.57 -2.33
C GLN A 350 -24.02 1.47 -3.27
N SER A 351 -22.94 0.85 -2.79
CA SER A 351 -21.78 0.57 -3.61
C SER A 351 -21.90 -0.75 -4.37
N TYR A 352 -21.39 -0.75 -5.59
CA TYR A 352 -21.30 -1.97 -6.41
C TYR A 352 -20.09 -1.92 -7.34
N ASN A 353 -19.60 -3.10 -7.72
CA ASN A 353 -18.46 -3.25 -8.62
C ASN A 353 -18.93 -3.71 -9.99
N ILE A 354 -18.33 -3.18 -11.06
CA ILE A 354 -18.51 -3.70 -12.42
C ILE A 354 -17.28 -4.54 -12.77
N TYR A 355 -17.51 -5.76 -13.23
CA TYR A 355 -16.48 -6.68 -13.67
C TYR A 355 -16.63 -7.02 -15.15
N LYS A 356 -15.50 -7.22 -15.83
CA LYS A 356 -15.43 -7.76 -17.18
C LYS A 356 -14.76 -9.13 -17.14
N LYS A 357 -15.38 -10.11 -17.82
CA LYS A 357 -14.78 -11.44 -18.02
C LYS A 357 -13.70 -11.38 -19.08
N LYS A 358 -12.47 -11.74 -18.73
CA LYS A 358 -11.35 -11.95 -19.67
C LYS A 358 -11.07 -13.43 -19.80
N ARG A 359 -11.00 -13.92 -21.04
CA ARG A 359 -10.61 -15.30 -21.33
C ARG A 359 -9.12 -15.48 -21.00
N THR A 360 -8.80 -16.56 -20.32
CA THR A 360 -7.45 -16.99 -19.97
C THR A 360 -7.24 -18.43 -20.45
N LYS A 361 -5.99 -18.92 -20.38
CA LYS A 361 -5.65 -20.30 -20.79
C LYS A 361 -6.47 -21.37 -20.03
N HIS A 362 -6.88 -21.09 -18.79
CA HIS A 362 -7.58 -22.03 -17.92
C HIS A 362 -9.03 -21.61 -17.60
N GLY A 363 -9.65 -20.76 -18.42
CA GLY A 363 -11.06 -20.36 -18.24
C GLY A 363 -11.26 -18.85 -18.32
N TYR A 364 -12.04 -18.29 -17.39
CA TYR A 364 -12.32 -16.85 -17.33
C TYR A 364 -11.81 -16.27 -16.02
N ARG A 365 -11.35 -15.02 -16.09
CA ARG A 365 -11.01 -14.21 -14.93
C ARG A 365 -11.85 -12.95 -14.95
N ASP A 366 -12.45 -12.61 -13.81
CA ASP A 366 -13.11 -11.32 -13.62
C ASP A 366 -12.07 -10.23 -13.38
N ILE A 367 -12.18 -9.16 -14.16
CA ILE A 367 -11.34 -7.97 -14.05
C ILE A 367 -12.23 -6.85 -13.57
N LEU A 368 -11.87 -6.24 -12.44
CA LEU A 368 -12.55 -5.06 -11.91
C LEU A 368 -12.40 -3.91 -12.92
N VAL A 369 -13.53 -3.45 -13.45
CA VAL A 369 -13.61 -2.34 -14.41
C VAL A 369 -13.87 -1.03 -13.67
N SER A 370 -14.79 -1.05 -12.72
CA SER A 370 -15.05 0.12 -11.88
C SER A 370 -15.56 -0.25 -10.48
N LYS A 371 -15.25 0.62 -9.52
CA LYS A 371 -15.95 0.72 -8.24
C LYS A 371 -16.94 1.86 -8.35
N ASN A 372 -18.18 1.65 -7.91
CA ASN A 372 -19.25 2.61 -8.07
C ASN A 372 -19.97 2.85 -6.74
N ILE A 373 -20.44 4.08 -6.54
CA ILE A 373 -21.37 4.46 -5.47
C ILE A 373 -22.61 5.01 -6.18
N GLY A 374 -23.69 4.22 -6.17
CA GLY A 374 -24.96 4.61 -6.78
C GLY A 374 -25.87 5.29 -5.78
N ILE A 375 -26.65 6.25 -6.27
CA ILE A 375 -27.81 6.81 -5.58
C ILE A 375 -29.05 6.29 -6.30
N PHE A 376 -29.95 5.69 -5.54
CA PHE A 376 -31.14 5.02 -6.05
C PHE A 376 -32.40 5.65 -5.47
N SER A 377 -33.38 5.94 -6.31
CA SER A 377 -34.68 6.46 -5.91
C SER A 377 -35.64 5.32 -5.52
N LEU A 378 -36.34 5.49 -4.40
CA LEU A 378 -37.46 4.66 -3.96
C LEU A 378 -38.83 5.27 -4.35
N GLY A 379 -38.82 6.44 -5.01
CA GLY A 379 -40.01 7.20 -5.39
C GLY A 379 -40.46 8.21 -4.33
N GLU A 380 -41.72 8.63 -4.41
CA GLU A 380 -42.27 9.70 -3.57
C GLU A 380 -42.39 9.26 -2.10
N LYS A 381 -41.93 10.11 -1.19
CA LYS A 381 -41.93 9.88 0.28
C LYS A 381 -43.33 9.58 0.83
N LYS A 382 -44.37 10.18 0.25
CA LYS A 382 -45.77 9.97 0.65
C LYS A 382 -46.27 8.54 0.46
N ASP A 383 -45.62 7.76 -0.41
CA ASP A 383 -46.00 6.37 -0.69
C ASP A 383 -45.40 5.39 0.33
N TRP A 384 -44.48 5.88 1.18
CA TRP A 384 -43.74 5.10 2.15
C TRP A 384 -44.16 5.48 3.56
N GLU A 385 -44.47 4.47 4.37
CA GLU A 385 -44.85 4.63 5.76
C GLU A 385 -43.89 3.85 6.64
N LYS A 386 -43.23 4.54 7.56
CA LYS A 386 -42.38 3.90 8.57
C LYS A 386 -43.28 3.20 9.58
N ILE A 387 -43.08 1.91 9.76
CA ILE A 387 -43.85 1.09 10.69
C ILE A 387 -43.13 0.96 12.02
N LYS A 388 -41.82 0.67 12.00
CA LYS A 388 -41.08 0.37 13.23
C LYS A 388 -39.56 0.48 13.07
N ASP A 389 -38.90 0.92 14.14
CA ASP A 389 -37.45 0.81 14.36
C ASP A 389 -37.06 -0.54 14.97
N ILE A 390 -35.98 -1.14 14.47
CA ILE A 390 -35.40 -2.35 15.05
C ILE A 390 -34.15 -1.94 15.82
N ASP A 391 -34.13 -2.24 17.12
CA ASP A 391 -33.07 -1.83 18.04
C ASP A 391 -32.76 -0.33 17.95
N SER A 392 -33.81 0.50 17.99
CA SER A 392 -33.70 1.96 17.85
C SER A 392 -33.06 2.43 16.52
N GLY A 393 -33.18 1.61 15.46
CA GLY A 393 -32.69 1.93 14.11
C GLY A 393 -31.22 1.56 13.89
N THR A 394 -30.53 0.98 14.88
CA THR A 394 -29.13 0.55 14.75
C THR A 394 -28.97 -0.64 13.80
N ILE A 395 -29.97 -1.51 13.77
CA ILE A 395 -30.03 -2.68 12.88
C ILE A 395 -30.72 -2.32 11.57
N GLY A 396 -31.86 -1.63 11.67
CA GLY A 396 -32.65 -1.25 10.50
C GLY A 396 -34.08 -0.87 10.87
N GLU A 397 -34.92 -0.73 9.85
CA GLU A 397 -36.30 -0.27 9.99
C GLU A 397 -37.26 -1.08 9.13
N VAL A 398 -38.51 -1.22 9.58
CA VAL A 398 -39.59 -1.81 8.79
C VAL A 398 -40.48 -0.72 8.22
N TRP A 399 -40.70 -0.78 6.91
CA TRP A 399 -41.47 0.18 6.13
C TRP A 399 -42.57 -0.50 5.33
N ARG A 400 -43.63 0.25 5.02
CA ARG A 400 -44.75 -0.19 4.18
C ARG A 400 -44.86 0.69 2.94
N LYS A 401 -45.15 0.06 1.80
CA LYS A 401 -45.56 0.73 0.55
C LYS A 401 -46.71 -0.05 -0.07
N GLY A 402 -47.91 0.55 -0.07
CA GLY A 402 -49.13 -0.16 -0.43
C GLY A 402 -49.34 -1.40 0.46
N ASN A 403 -49.53 -2.57 -0.16
CA ASN A 403 -49.78 -3.84 0.56
C ASN A 403 -48.51 -4.64 0.86
N LYS A 404 -47.33 -4.04 0.71
CA LYS A 404 -46.04 -4.71 0.86
C LYS A 404 -45.21 -4.10 1.98
N TYR A 405 -44.37 -4.93 2.59
CA TYR A 405 -43.46 -4.53 3.65
C TYR A 405 -42.02 -4.69 3.22
N TYR A 406 -41.17 -3.81 3.74
CA TYR A 406 -39.78 -3.68 3.39
C TYR A 406 -38.94 -3.55 4.65
N TYR A 407 -37.77 -4.17 4.64
CA TYR A 407 -36.73 -4.01 5.64
C TYR A 407 -35.64 -3.11 5.04
N PHE A 408 -35.38 -1.99 5.71
CA PHE A 408 -34.29 -1.07 5.37
C PHE A 408 -33.13 -1.38 6.31
N ASP A 409 -32.03 -1.86 5.76
CA ASP A 409 -30.87 -2.31 6.52
C ASP A 409 -29.97 -1.13 6.93
N ASN A 410 -29.43 -1.20 8.15
CA ASN A 410 -28.42 -0.29 8.67
C ASN A 410 -27.15 -1.03 9.15
N LEU A 411 -27.04 -2.32 8.83
CA LEU A 411 -25.91 -3.17 9.20
C LEU A 411 -24.81 -3.09 8.15
N GLY A 412 -25.09 -3.32 6.87
CA GLY A 412 -24.10 -3.19 5.80
C GLY A 412 -23.35 -4.44 5.37
N VAL A 413 -22.52 -4.27 4.34
CA VAL A 413 -21.86 -5.36 3.60
C VAL A 413 -20.87 -6.14 4.47
N TYR A 414 -20.26 -5.49 5.47
CA TYR A 414 -19.33 -6.17 6.38
C TYR A 414 -20.01 -7.19 7.29
N GLN A 415 -21.33 -7.09 7.45
CA GLN A 415 -22.17 -8.09 8.09
C GLN A 415 -22.75 -9.10 7.10
N LEU A 416 -22.20 -9.20 5.88
CA LEU A 416 -22.71 -10.05 4.79
C LEU A 416 -24.17 -9.77 4.43
N ILE A 417 -24.60 -8.51 4.57
CA ILE A 417 -25.90 -8.01 4.13
C ILE A 417 -25.63 -7.00 3.01
N ASP A 418 -25.76 -7.47 1.77
CA ASP A 418 -25.24 -6.76 0.61
C ASP A 418 -26.07 -5.55 0.19
N ASP A 419 -27.40 -5.64 0.30
CA ASP A 419 -28.35 -4.65 -0.21
C ASP A 419 -28.91 -3.78 0.91
N VAL A 420 -29.25 -2.53 0.59
CA VAL A 420 -29.82 -1.60 1.58
C VAL A 420 -31.29 -1.89 1.85
N ILE A 421 -32.03 -2.37 0.85
CA ILE A 421 -33.48 -2.52 0.90
C ILE A 421 -33.88 -3.94 0.52
N TYR A 422 -34.70 -4.57 1.36
CA TYR A 422 -35.28 -5.89 1.12
C TYR A 422 -36.81 -5.85 1.16
N GLU A 423 -37.49 -6.49 0.22
CA GLU A 423 -38.91 -6.81 0.34
C GLU A 423 -39.08 -8.01 1.28
N ILE A 424 -39.95 -7.88 2.27
CA ILE A 424 -40.28 -8.96 3.22
C ILE A 424 -41.35 -9.84 2.58
N LYS A 425 -40.99 -11.07 2.22
CA LYS A 425 -41.89 -12.03 1.55
C LYS A 425 -42.57 -13.00 2.49
N ASP A 426 -42.01 -13.22 3.66
CA ASP A 426 -42.49 -14.19 4.63
C ASP A 426 -43.23 -13.50 5.78
N ASN A 427 -44.50 -13.86 6.00
CA ASN A 427 -45.34 -13.23 7.02
C ASN A 427 -44.82 -13.49 8.43
N ARG A 428 -44.26 -14.67 8.73
CA ARG A 428 -43.69 -14.97 10.05
C ARG A 428 -42.46 -14.11 10.33
N THR A 429 -41.66 -13.85 9.31
CA THR A 429 -40.53 -12.91 9.38
C THR A 429 -41.03 -11.50 9.66
N LEU A 430 -42.08 -11.05 8.96
CA LEU A 430 -42.70 -9.75 9.24
C LEU A 430 -43.20 -9.65 10.69
N GLU A 431 -44.01 -10.60 11.14
CA GLU A 431 -44.53 -10.66 12.52
C GLU A 431 -43.38 -10.58 13.53
N LYS A 432 -42.32 -11.36 13.32
CA LYS A 432 -41.15 -11.34 14.20
C LYS A 432 -40.44 -9.98 14.24
N LEU A 433 -40.22 -9.34 13.09
CA LEU A 433 -39.60 -8.01 13.03
C LEU A 433 -40.49 -6.95 13.72
N LEU A 434 -41.81 -7.09 13.61
CA LEU A 434 -42.79 -6.20 14.25
C LEU A 434 -42.96 -6.42 15.75
N ASP A 435 -42.74 -7.63 16.25
CA ASP A 435 -42.90 -7.96 17.67
C ASP A 435 -41.59 -7.81 18.47
N THR A 436 -40.44 -8.08 17.85
CA THR A 436 -39.17 -8.11 18.59
C THR A 436 -38.58 -6.72 18.83
N LYS A 437 -38.01 -6.49 20.02
CA LYS A 437 -37.21 -5.27 20.26
C LYS A 437 -35.80 -5.41 19.67
N TYR A 438 -35.26 -6.63 19.70
CA TYR A 438 -33.90 -6.95 19.29
C TYR A 438 -33.91 -8.14 18.33
N ILE A 439 -33.05 -8.10 17.32
CA ILE A 439 -32.80 -9.24 16.43
C ILE A 439 -31.29 -9.35 16.25
N SER A 440 -30.76 -10.56 16.19
CA SER A 440 -29.34 -10.71 15.90
C SER A 440 -29.05 -10.46 14.42
N THR A 441 -27.84 -9.98 14.13
CA THR A 441 -27.33 -9.89 12.75
C THR A 441 -27.37 -11.25 12.04
N ASP A 442 -27.12 -12.33 12.76
CA ASP A 442 -27.19 -13.70 12.24
C ASP A 442 -28.59 -14.01 11.73
N GLU A 443 -29.63 -13.71 12.50
CA GLU A 443 -31.01 -13.94 12.08
C GLU A 443 -31.39 -13.13 10.83
N ILE A 444 -30.94 -11.88 10.70
CA ILE A 444 -31.14 -11.10 9.47
C ILE A 444 -30.46 -11.79 8.28
N ARG A 445 -29.20 -12.23 8.43
CA ARG A 445 -28.49 -12.99 7.40
C ARG A 445 -29.23 -14.27 7.01
N GLU A 446 -29.80 -14.98 7.97
CA GLU A 446 -30.60 -16.18 7.71
C GLU A 446 -31.85 -15.84 6.90
N PHE A 447 -32.53 -14.75 7.21
CA PHE A 447 -33.71 -14.33 6.43
C PHE A 447 -33.36 -13.97 4.99
N VAL A 448 -32.21 -13.33 4.75
CA VAL A 448 -31.71 -13.05 3.39
C VAL A 448 -31.35 -14.35 2.68
N ARG A 449 -30.57 -15.23 3.32
CA ARG A 449 -30.14 -16.53 2.76
C ARG A 449 -31.33 -17.43 2.39
N ASP A 450 -32.34 -17.46 3.25
CA ASP A 450 -33.56 -18.24 3.08
C ASP A 450 -34.57 -17.59 2.12
N LYS A 451 -34.23 -16.43 1.52
CA LYS A 451 -35.08 -15.65 0.61
C LYS A 451 -36.41 -15.18 1.25
N LYS A 452 -36.44 -15.06 2.58
CA LYS A 452 -37.53 -14.43 3.34
C LYS A 452 -37.47 -12.91 3.20
N LEU A 453 -36.24 -12.38 3.12
CA LEU A 453 -35.91 -11.03 2.67
C LEU A 453 -35.32 -11.11 1.27
N ILE A 454 -35.93 -10.44 0.29
CA ILE A 454 -35.45 -10.43 -1.11
C ILE A 454 -35.04 -9.02 -1.48
N ALA A 455 -33.82 -8.86 -1.99
CA ALA A 455 -33.27 -7.57 -2.40
C ALA A 455 -34.25 -6.81 -3.32
N PHE A 456 -34.54 -5.57 -2.95
CA PHE A 456 -35.37 -4.65 -3.70
C PHE A 456 -34.48 -3.57 -4.31
N LYS A 457 -34.55 -3.40 -5.64
CA LYS A 457 -33.74 -2.42 -6.36
C LYS A 457 -34.58 -1.20 -6.72
N GLY A 458 -34.16 -0.04 -6.23
CA GLY A 458 -34.68 1.25 -6.67
C GLY A 458 -34.20 1.62 -8.08
N GLU A 459 -34.66 2.76 -8.57
CA GLU A 459 -34.22 3.33 -9.84
C GLU A 459 -32.88 4.06 -9.63
N GLU A 460 -31.83 3.65 -10.35
CA GLU A 460 -30.54 4.34 -10.30
C GLU A 460 -30.67 5.73 -10.94
N VAL A 461 -30.51 6.78 -10.14
CA VAL A 461 -30.66 8.17 -10.60
C VAL A 461 -29.33 8.81 -10.93
N THR A 462 -28.26 8.42 -10.24
CA THR A 462 -26.89 8.85 -10.54
C THR A 462 -25.86 7.93 -9.89
N THR A 463 -24.63 7.94 -10.40
CA THR A 463 -23.56 7.06 -9.92
C THR A 463 -22.19 7.72 -10.02
N ALA A 464 -21.47 7.75 -8.90
CA ALA A 464 -20.04 8.06 -8.87
C ALA A 464 -19.25 6.81 -9.25
N SER A 465 -18.38 6.89 -10.27
CA SER A 465 -17.64 5.73 -10.81
C SER A 465 -16.15 5.99 -10.90
N ILE A 466 -15.36 5.15 -10.23
CA ILE A 466 -13.90 5.11 -10.38
C ILE A 466 -13.55 3.99 -11.34
N LYS A 467 -13.06 4.34 -12.53
CA LYS A 467 -12.73 3.39 -13.61
C LYS A 467 -11.25 3.01 -13.57
N TYR A 468 -10.97 1.72 -13.57
CA TYR A 468 -9.62 1.19 -13.66
C TYR A 468 -9.20 0.99 -15.11
N LYS A 469 -7.97 1.39 -15.44
CA LYS A 469 -7.33 1.06 -16.70
C LYS A 469 -6.58 -0.26 -16.57
N GLU A 470 -6.72 -1.16 -17.54
CA GLU A 470 -5.88 -2.36 -17.60
C GLU A 470 -4.40 -1.94 -17.78
N SER A 471 -3.54 -2.40 -16.88
CA SER A 471 -2.10 -2.13 -16.94
C SER A 471 -1.42 -3.15 -17.85
N HIS A 472 -0.92 -2.70 -19.00
CA HIS A 472 -0.14 -3.52 -19.93
C HIS A 472 1.38 -3.49 -19.67
N LYS A 473 1.82 -2.90 -18.54
CA LYS A 473 3.25 -2.69 -18.24
C LYS A 473 4.06 -3.99 -18.30
N ALA A 474 3.54 -5.09 -17.75
CA ALA A 474 4.23 -6.38 -17.74
C ALA A 474 4.30 -7.02 -19.15
N GLU A 475 3.22 -6.92 -19.94
CA GLU A 475 3.19 -7.44 -21.32
C GLU A 475 4.18 -6.68 -22.20
N ILE A 476 4.19 -5.34 -22.11
CA ILE A 476 5.15 -4.48 -22.82
C ILE A 476 6.58 -4.82 -22.40
N PHE A 477 6.85 -4.94 -21.08
CA PHE A 477 8.16 -5.31 -20.57
C PHE A 477 8.63 -6.66 -21.12
N LEU A 478 7.75 -7.68 -21.14
CA LEU A 478 8.08 -9.00 -21.69
C LEU A 478 8.39 -8.94 -23.19
N ILE A 479 7.59 -8.21 -23.97
CA ILE A 479 7.83 -8.04 -25.42
C ILE A 479 9.21 -7.42 -25.66
N VAL A 480 9.53 -6.34 -24.93
CA VAL A 480 10.84 -5.66 -25.03
C VAL A 480 11.98 -6.58 -24.58
N PHE A 481 11.79 -7.36 -23.50
CA PHE A 481 12.76 -8.31 -22.99
C PHE A 481 13.05 -9.45 -24.00
N PHE A 482 12.02 -10.03 -24.62
CA PHE A 482 12.23 -11.06 -25.64
C PHE A 482 12.86 -10.50 -26.92
N ALA A 483 12.42 -9.31 -27.37
CA ALA A 483 13.00 -8.66 -28.54
C ALA A 483 14.50 -8.37 -28.37
N THR A 484 14.91 -7.94 -27.16
CA THR A 484 16.33 -7.70 -26.84
C THR A 484 17.15 -8.99 -26.82
N ILE A 485 16.63 -10.08 -26.27
CA ILE A 485 17.30 -11.40 -26.34
C ILE A 485 17.50 -11.85 -27.79
N ILE A 486 16.46 -11.73 -28.63
CA ILE A 486 16.52 -12.12 -30.05
C ILE A 486 17.57 -11.26 -30.78
N ALA A 487 17.60 -9.95 -30.52
CA ALA A 487 18.59 -9.04 -31.11
C ALA A 487 20.04 -9.43 -30.72
N ILE A 488 20.27 -9.80 -29.45
CA ILE A 488 21.58 -10.27 -28.98
C ILE A 488 21.99 -11.56 -29.69
N ILE A 489 21.08 -12.54 -29.80
CA ILE A 489 21.35 -13.80 -30.51
C ILE A 489 21.65 -13.55 -31.99
N ALA A 490 20.86 -12.70 -32.65
CA ALA A 490 21.08 -12.32 -34.04
C ALA A 490 22.44 -11.63 -34.25
N LEU A 491 22.83 -10.74 -33.32
CA LEU A 491 24.15 -10.11 -33.34
C LEU A 491 25.29 -11.13 -33.19
N ILE A 492 25.16 -12.08 -32.27
CA ILE A 492 26.15 -13.16 -32.09
C ILE A 492 26.27 -14.01 -33.37
N LEU A 493 25.15 -14.39 -33.98
CA LEU A 493 25.13 -15.14 -35.24
C LEU A 493 25.75 -14.34 -36.40
N TYR A 494 25.43 -13.05 -36.49
CA TYR A 494 26.02 -12.16 -37.48
C TYR A 494 27.53 -12.04 -37.32
N LEU A 495 28.03 -11.86 -36.09
CA LEU A 495 29.46 -11.82 -35.80
C LEU A 495 30.15 -13.14 -36.16
N LYS A 496 29.51 -14.29 -35.89
CA LYS A 496 30.00 -15.62 -36.28
C LYS A 496 30.09 -15.76 -37.80
N TRP A 497 29.05 -15.35 -38.53
CA TRP A 497 29.04 -15.39 -40.00
C TRP A 497 30.09 -14.47 -40.61
N ARG A 498 30.25 -13.26 -40.05
CA ARG A 498 31.29 -12.31 -40.48
C ARG A 498 32.69 -12.89 -40.28
N ASN A 499 32.94 -13.54 -39.15
CA ASN A 499 34.21 -14.19 -38.89
C ASN A 499 34.48 -15.34 -39.88
N MET A 500 33.47 -16.17 -40.17
CA MET A 500 33.57 -17.22 -41.19
C MET A 500 33.86 -16.66 -42.59
N LYS A 501 33.25 -15.54 -42.98
CA LYS A 501 33.55 -14.86 -44.25
C LYS A 501 35.00 -14.34 -44.30
N LEU A 502 35.52 -13.82 -43.20
CA LEU A 502 36.92 -13.39 -43.10
C LEU A 502 37.87 -14.58 -43.23
N GLU A 503 37.55 -15.73 -42.64
CA GLU A 503 38.33 -16.95 -42.82
C GLU A 503 38.30 -17.47 -44.26
N MET A 504 37.14 -17.47 -44.92
CA MET A 504 37.02 -17.85 -46.33
C MET A 504 37.88 -16.96 -47.24
N LYS A 505 37.87 -15.64 -47.03
CA LYS A 505 38.74 -14.71 -47.78
C LYS A 505 40.22 -15.04 -47.63
N LYS A 506 40.67 -15.37 -46.42
CA LYS A 506 42.06 -15.78 -46.17
C LYS A 506 42.41 -17.08 -46.90
N ILE A 507 41.49 -18.06 -46.91
CA ILE A 507 41.66 -19.32 -47.65
C ILE A 507 41.74 -19.04 -49.15
N ASP A 508 40.86 -18.20 -49.71
CA ASP A 508 40.87 -17.85 -51.13
C ASP A 508 42.18 -17.14 -51.54
N GLU A 509 42.70 -16.23 -50.71
CA GLU A 509 43.99 -15.58 -50.93
C GLU A 509 45.15 -16.58 -50.90
N GLU A 510 45.11 -17.56 -49.98
CA GLU A 510 46.11 -18.60 -49.87
C GLU A 510 46.07 -19.57 -51.08
N ILE A 511 44.88 -19.96 -51.54
CA ILE A 511 44.67 -20.73 -52.78
C ILE A 511 45.21 -19.96 -53.98
N LYS A 512 44.88 -18.66 -54.13
CA LYS A 512 45.41 -17.82 -55.21
C LYS A 512 46.94 -17.76 -55.18
N LYS A 513 47.54 -17.64 -53.99
CA LYS A 513 49.00 -17.61 -53.82
C LYS A 513 49.65 -18.95 -54.20
N GLN A 514 49.03 -20.08 -53.84
CA GLN A 514 49.50 -21.41 -54.26
C GLN A 514 49.37 -21.60 -55.77
N ASN A 515 48.22 -21.24 -56.37
CA ASN A 515 48.01 -21.32 -57.82
C ASN A 515 49.07 -20.51 -58.59
N LYS A 516 49.37 -19.28 -58.15
CA LYS A 516 50.41 -18.43 -58.78
C LYS A 516 51.82 -19.03 -58.69
N LYS A 517 52.11 -19.88 -57.70
CA LYS A 517 53.38 -20.63 -57.62
C LYS A 517 53.42 -21.84 -58.55
N ILE A 518 52.27 -22.48 -58.77
CA ILE A 518 52.13 -23.69 -59.58
C ILE A 518 52.04 -23.33 -61.09
N GLU A 519 51.45 -22.19 -61.44
CA GLU A 519 51.25 -21.71 -62.81
C GLU A 519 52.53 -21.71 -63.68
N PRO A 520 53.70 -21.18 -63.23
CA PRO A 520 54.94 -21.28 -64.00
C PRO A 520 55.50 -22.71 -64.08
N LEU A 521 55.23 -23.58 -63.10
CA LEU A 521 55.64 -24.99 -63.12
C LEU A 521 54.81 -25.80 -64.14
N ILE A 522 53.51 -25.52 -64.24
CA ILE A 522 52.63 -26.10 -65.27
C ILE A 522 53.06 -25.62 -66.66
N LYS A 523 53.34 -24.33 -66.80
CA LYS A 523 53.82 -23.76 -68.08
C LYS A 523 55.15 -24.38 -68.51
N SER A 524 56.14 -24.46 -67.60
CA SER A 524 57.40 -25.14 -67.86
C SER A 524 57.25 -26.62 -68.22
N TYR A 525 56.28 -27.33 -67.64
CA TYR A 525 56.00 -28.72 -67.96
C TYR A 525 55.35 -28.89 -69.34
N ASN A 526 54.47 -27.97 -69.74
CA ASN A 526 53.83 -27.97 -71.05
C ASN A 526 54.81 -27.54 -72.16
N ASP A 527 55.64 -26.52 -71.92
CA ASP A 527 56.69 -26.08 -72.86
C ASP A 527 57.69 -27.23 -73.13
N LYS A 528 58.05 -28.02 -72.10
CA LYS A 528 58.88 -29.24 -72.25
C LYS A 528 58.20 -30.39 -73.00
N LYS A 529 56.88 -30.36 -73.15
CA LYS A 529 56.10 -31.33 -73.92
C LYS A 529 55.98 -30.95 -75.40
N GLU A 530 56.12 -29.67 -75.73
CA GLU A 530 56.11 -29.17 -77.11
C GLU A 530 57.50 -29.23 -77.77
N GLU A 531 58.58 -29.40 -76.99
CA GLU A 531 59.95 -29.64 -77.47
C GLU A 531 60.33 -31.15 -77.58
N LYS A 532 59.34 -32.05 -77.59
CA LYS A 532 59.50 -33.49 -77.87
C LYS A 532 58.47 -33.95 -78.89
#